data_AF-R9IU81-F1
#
_entry.id   AF-R9IU81-F1
#
_cell.length_a   1.000
_cell.length_b   1.000
_cell.length_c   1.000
_cell.angle_alpha   90.00
_cell.angle_beta   90.00
_cell.angle_gamma   90.00
#
_symmetry.space_group_name_H-M   'P 1'
#
loop_
_entity.id
_entity.type
_entity.pdbx_description
1 polymer ?
#
loop_
_entity_poly.entity_id
_entity_poly.type
_entity_poly.pdbx_seq_one_letter_code
_entity_poly.pdbx_strand_id
1 'polypeptide(L)'
;MSEAMENVTENIPAGKTGETKAEKFIRLGEYRINKAMDSIGRIENLANRSAYDYTPEQVEAMFSVLESKVAEVKAKFAATKAKENTAFSFGSKTE
;
A
#
# COMPACT_ATOMS: atom_id res chain seq x y z
N MET A 1 10.88 28.27 -16.35
CA MET A 1 9.54 27.80 -15.96
C MET A 1 9.72 26.55 -15.13
N SER A 2 9.73 26.72 -13.81
CA SER A 2 9.82 25.65 -12.83
C SER A 2 8.38 25.34 -12.40
N GLU A 3 7.72 24.44 -13.12
CA GLU A 3 6.36 24.01 -12.80
C GLU A 3 6.36 23.16 -11.54
N ALA A 4 5.81 23.74 -10.49
CA ALA A 4 4.96 23.12 -9.49
C ALA A 4 5.28 21.65 -9.12
N MET A 5 6.24 21.47 -8.21
CA MET A 5 6.11 20.44 -7.17
C MET A 5 5.08 20.91 -6.15
N GLU A 6 3.82 21.05 -6.58
CA GLU A 6 2.72 21.41 -5.71
C GLU A 6 1.75 20.23 -5.63
N ASN A 7 1.65 19.69 -4.42
CA ASN A 7 0.47 19.06 -3.85
C ASN A 7 0.30 17.52 -3.93
N VAL A 8 1.03 16.82 -3.04
CA VAL A 8 0.64 15.47 -2.56
C VAL A 8 0.34 15.51 -1.05
N THR A 9 -0.21 16.64 -0.57
CA THR A 9 -0.70 16.74 0.82
C THR A 9 -2.16 17.16 0.89
N GLU A 10 -2.85 17.23 -0.25
CA GLU A 10 -4.27 17.54 -0.22
C GLU A 10 -5.14 16.33 0.17
N ASN A 11 -5.67 16.47 1.38
CA ASN A 11 -6.89 15.86 1.89
C ASN A 11 -6.78 14.45 2.47
N ILE A 12 -5.74 14.14 3.26
CA ILE A 12 -5.85 13.03 4.22
C ILE A 12 -6.98 13.40 5.20
N PRO A 13 -8.02 12.57 5.39
CA PRO A 13 -9.10 12.88 6.31
C PRO A 13 -8.53 13.14 7.70
N ALA A 14 -8.87 14.29 8.30
CA ALA A 14 -8.31 14.68 9.60
C ALA A 14 -8.61 13.61 10.67
N GLY A 15 -7.62 13.33 11.53
CA GLY A 15 -7.82 12.47 12.69
C GLY A 15 -8.73 13.14 13.73
N LYS A 16 -9.51 12.34 14.45
CA LYS A 16 -10.36 12.83 15.55
C LYS A 16 -9.60 12.79 16.88
N THR A 17 -9.82 13.76 17.76
CA THR A 17 -9.28 13.73 19.12
C THR A 17 -9.82 12.50 19.85
N GLY A 18 -8.93 11.66 20.39
CA GLY A 18 -9.30 10.39 21.05
C GLY A 18 -9.42 9.18 20.13
N GLU A 19 -9.07 9.31 18.83
CA GLU A 19 -9.08 8.19 17.89
C GLU A 19 -8.17 7.03 18.35
N THR A 20 -8.74 5.82 18.39
CA THR A 20 -8.01 4.60 18.71
C THR A 20 -7.07 4.20 17.57
N LYS A 21 -6.07 3.34 17.85
CA LYS A 21 -5.17 2.81 16.82
C LYS A 21 -5.92 2.07 15.70
N ALA A 22 -7.01 1.38 16.03
CA ALA A 22 -7.82 0.64 15.06
C ALA A 22 -8.61 1.59 14.14
N GLU A 23 -9.24 2.61 14.69
CA GLU A 23 -9.95 3.63 13.91
C GLU A 23 -8.98 4.41 13.00
N LYS A 24 -7.80 4.77 13.52
CA LYS A 24 -6.73 5.38 12.73
C LYS A 24 -6.28 4.50 11.57
N PHE A 25 -6.19 3.18 11.79
CA PHE A 25 -5.84 2.23 10.74
C PHE A 25 -6.89 2.19 9.64
N ILE A 26 -8.18 2.10 10.01
CA ILE A 26 -9.30 2.08 9.05
C ILE A 26 -9.32 3.38 8.23
N ARG A 27 -9.34 4.54 8.91
CA ARG A 27 -9.40 5.86 8.24
C ARG A 27 -8.25 6.06 7.25
N LEU A 28 -7.01 5.77 7.68
CA LEU A 28 -5.85 5.91 6.80
C LEU A 28 -5.82 4.84 5.71
N GLY A 29 -6.26 3.62 6.04
CA GLY A 29 -6.34 2.50 5.10
C GLY A 29 -7.28 2.82 3.94
N GLU A 30 -8.52 3.18 4.24
CA GLU A 30 -9.54 3.55 3.24
C GLU A 30 -9.05 4.68 2.34
N TYR A 31 -8.56 5.78 2.93
CA TYR A 31 -8.05 6.90 2.16
C TYR A 31 -6.92 6.48 1.22
N ARG A 32 -5.92 5.74 1.72
CA ARG A 32 -4.76 5.34 0.92
C ARG A 32 -5.12 4.34 -0.17
N ILE A 33 -6.03 3.41 0.09
CA ILE A 33 -6.51 2.45 -0.91
C ILE A 33 -7.28 3.17 -2.00
N ASN A 34 -8.17 4.11 -1.66
CA ASN A 34 -8.88 4.90 -2.68
C ASN A 34 -7.92 5.70 -3.57
N LYS A 35 -6.89 6.34 -2.99
CA LYS A 35 -5.85 7.02 -3.78
C LYS A 35 -5.06 6.08 -4.69
N ALA A 36 -4.79 4.85 -4.22
CA ALA A 36 -4.15 3.83 -5.04
C ALA A 36 -5.08 3.40 -6.21
N MET A 37 -6.37 3.19 -5.94
CA MET A 37 -7.37 2.87 -6.95
C MET A 37 -7.48 3.97 -8.02
N ASP A 38 -7.53 5.24 -7.62
CA ASP A 38 -7.53 6.37 -8.55
C ASP A 38 -6.29 6.36 -9.47
N SER A 39 -5.13 6.06 -8.89
CA SER A 39 -3.87 6.01 -9.63
C SER A 39 -3.82 4.82 -10.60
N ILE A 40 -4.34 3.67 -10.19
CA ILE A 40 -4.49 2.48 -11.05
C ILE A 40 -5.47 2.77 -12.19
N GLY A 41 -6.60 3.43 -11.92
CA GLY A 41 -7.55 3.83 -12.96
C GLY A 41 -6.94 4.79 -13.99
N ARG A 42 -5.95 5.63 -13.60
CA ARG A 42 -5.20 6.44 -14.57
C ARG A 42 -4.30 5.61 -15.47
N ILE A 43 -3.77 4.49 -14.99
CA ILE A 43 -2.98 3.55 -15.80
C ILE A 43 -3.87 2.89 -16.86
N GLU A 44 -5.14 2.61 -16.54
CA GLU A 44 -6.11 2.06 -17.50
C GLU A 44 -6.25 2.94 -18.76
N ASN A 45 -6.19 4.27 -18.61
CA ASN A 45 -6.27 5.20 -19.75
C ASN A 45 -5.13 5.02 -20.77
N LEU A 46 -3.98 4.45 -20.35
CA LEU A 46 -2.86 4.16 -21.25
C LEU A 46 -3.16 2.99 -22.20
N ALA A 47 -4.19 2.19 -21.92
CA ALA A 47 -4.64 1.14 -22.83
C ALA A 47 -5.26 1.68 -24.13
N ASN A 48 -5.50 3.00 -24.22
CA ASN A 48 -6.02 3.61 -25.43
C ASN A 48 -4.99 3.62 -26.57
N ARG A 49 -5.04 2.60 -27.41
CA ARG A 49 -4.21 2.42 -28.62
C ARG A 49 -4.35 3.53 -29.66
N SER A 50 -5.40 4.33 -29.63
CA SER A 50 -5.53 5.49 -30.53
C SER A 50 -4.68 6.69 -30.09
N ALA A 51 -4.32 6.76 -28.81
CA ALA A 51 -3.53 7.84 -28.24
C ALA A 51 -2.09 7.41 -27.93
N TYR A 52 -1.84 6.10 -27.78
CA TYR A 52 -0.56 5.57 -27.33
C TYR A 52 -0.14 4.31 -28.09
N ASP A 53 1.16 4.24 -28.39
CA ASP A 53 1.84 3.03 -28.83
C ASP A 53 2.61 2.41 -27.66
N TYR A 54 2.45 1.09 -27.49
CA TYR A 54 3.13 0.33 -26.46
C TYR A 54 3.29 -1.13 -26.85
N THR A 55 4.33 -1.79 -26.36
CA THR A 55 4.54 -3.22 -26.63
C THR A 55 3.96 -4.08 -25.50
N PRO A 56 3.66 -5.36 -25.74
CA PRO A 56 3.27 -6.28 -24.68
C PRO A 56 4.29 -6.35 -23.54
N GLU A 57 5.59 -6.30 -23.86
CA GLU A 57 6.69 -6.37 -22.89
C GLU A 57 6.73 -5.13 -21.99
N GLN A 58 6.39 -3.95 -22.53
CA GLN A 58 6.29 -2.72 -21.74
C GLN A 58 5.13 -2.81 -20.74
N VAL A 59 3.99 -3.36 -21.16
CA VAL A 59 2.83 -3.59 -20.28
C VAL A 59 3.18 -4.59 -19.18
N GLU A 60 3.81 -5.71 -19.55
CA GLU A 60 4.26 -6.72 -18.60
C GLU A 60 5.24 -6.14 -17.56
N ALA A 61 6.23 -5.37 -18.00
CA ALA A 61 7.19 -4.72 -17.11
C ALA A 61 6.51 -3.76 -16.11
N MET A 62 5.52 -2.97 -16.57
CA MET A 62 4.76 -2.07 -15.69
C MET A 62 4.00 -2.83 -14.60
N PHE A 63 3.27 -3.88 -14.98
CA PHE A 63 2.45 -4.63 -14.02
C PHE A 63 3.31 -5.52 -13.11
N SER A 64 4.41 -6.09 -13.60
CA SER A 64 5.35 -6.87 -12.79
C SER A 64 5.88 -6.07 -11.59
N VAL A 65 6.26 -4.80 -11.81
CA VAL A 65 6.72 -3.92 -10.71
C VAL A 65 5.59 -3.60 -9.74
N LEU A 66 4.39 -3.29 -10.24
CA LEU A 66 3.23 -2.98 -9.41
C LEU A 66 2.84 -4.17 -8.51
N GLU A 67 2.71 -5.36 -9.10
CA GLU A 67 2.37 -6.60 -8.39
C GLU A 67 3.43 -6.97 -7.35
N SER A 68 4.70 -6.88 -7.72
CA SER A 68 5.82 -7.13 -6.80
C SER A 68 5.75 -6.20 -5.58
N LYS A 69 5.45 -4.92 -5.80
CA LYS A 69 5.31 -3.97 -4.69
C LYS A 69 4.13 -4.29 -3.78
N VAL A 70 2.98 -4.65 -4.36
CA VAL A 70 1.81 -5.09 -3.59
C VAL A 70 2.12 -6.34 -2.77
N ALA A 71 2.83 -7.31 -3.35
CA ALA A 71 3.26 -8.52 -2.65
C ALA A 71 4.20 -8.20 -1.47
N GLU A 72 5.20 -7.34 -1.67
CA GLU A 72 6.12 -6.89 -0.62
C GLU A 72 5.36 -6.23 0.56
N VAL A 73 4.38 -5.37 0.26
CA VAL A 73 3.57 -4.70 1.29
C VAL A 73 2.69 -5.71 2.02
N LYS A 74 2.01 -6.62 1.32
CA LYS A 74 1.19 -7.69 1.93
C LYS A 74 2.03 -8.56 2.87
N ALA A 75 3.26 -8.89 2.50
CA ALA A 75 4.15 -9.69 3.33
C ALA A 75 4.45 -9.04 4.69
N LYS A 76 4.53 -7.71 4.79
CA LYS A 76 4.74 -6.98 6.05
C LYS A 76 3.57 -7.14 7.02
N PHE A 77 2.34 -7.22 6.52
CA PHE A 77 1.16 -7.51 7.33
C PHE A 77 1.14 -8.96 7.83
N ALA A 78 1.65 -9.91 7.04
CA ALA A 78 1.75 -11.32 7.43
C ALA A 78 2.87 -11.58 8.45
N ALA A 79 4.04 -10.95 8.27
CA ALA A 79 5.22 -11.13 9.14
C ALA A 79 4.97 -10.72 10.60
N THR A 80 4.03 -9.81 10.84
CA THR A 80 3.68 -9.36 12.19
C THR A 80 2.93 -10.44 12.99
N LYS A 81 2.18 -11.35 12.33
CA LYS A 81 1.51 -12.47 13.02
C LYS A 81 2.48 -13.58 13.48
N ALA A 82 3.65 -13.69 12.86
CA ALA A 82 4.61 -14.75 13.18
C ALA A 82 5.54 -14.41 14.36
N LYS A 83 5.58 -13.15 14.80
CA LYS A 83 6.58 -12.66 15.78
C LYS A 83 6.09 -12.60 17.23
N GLU A 84 4.83 -12.93 17.52
CA GLU A 84 4.25 -12.78 18.87
C GLU A 84 4.28 -14.04 19.76
N ASN A 85 4.96 -15.13 19.37
CA ASN A 85 5.03 -16.32 20.24
C ASN A 85 6.40 -17.00 20.29
N THR A 86 7.44 -16.24 20.64
CA THR A 86 8.69 -16.80 21.15
C THR A 86 8.94 -16.30 22.58
N ALA A 87 7.95 -16.48 23.46
CA ALA A 87 8.19 -16.43 24.89
C ALA A 87 9.01 -17.68 25.26
N PHE A 88 10.31 -17.49 25.44
CA PHE A 88 11.20 -18.50 25.98
C PHE A 88 10.81 -18.78 27.45
N SER A 89 10.56 -20.04 27.79
CA SER A 89 10.27 -20.50 29.16
C SER A 89 11.30 -21.55 29.56
N PHE A 90 12.06 -21.30 30.63
CA PHE A 90 12.83 -22.36 31.28
C PHE A 90 11.83 -23.24 32.02
N GLY A 91 11.62 -24.47 31.49
CA GLY A 91 10.69 -25.43 32.05
C GLY A 91 10.80 -25.58 33.56
N SER A 92 9.66 -25.75 34.21
CA SER A 92 9.56 -26.10 35.62
C SER A 92 10.40 -27.35 35.90
N LYS A 93 11.55 -27.18 36.53
CA LYS A 93 12.25 -28.26 37.21
C LYS A 93 11.46 -28.60 38.47
N THR A 94 10.79 -29.74 38.43
CA THR A 94 10.26 -30.40 39.61
C THR A 94 10.99 -31.74 39.72
N GLU A 95 12.06 -31.76 40.50
CA GLU A 95 12.60 -32.93 41.22
C GLU A 95 13.19 -32.42 42.53
#